data_AF-A0A1E7F0L3-F1
#
_entry.id   AF-A0A1E7F0L3-F1
#
_cell.length_a   1.000
_cell.length_b   1.000
_cell.length_c   1.000
_cell.angle_alpha   90.00
_cell.angle_beta   90.00
_cell.angle_gamma   90.00
#
_symmetry.space_group_name_H-M   'P 1'
#
loop_
_entity.id
_entity.type
_entity.pdbx_description
1 polymer ?
#
loop_
_entity_poly.entity_id
_entity_poly.type
_entity_poly.pdbx_seq_one_letter_code
_entity_poly.pdbx_strand_id
1 'polypeptide(L)'
;MRVNSLVSKNFSKVSLRALRKESLPNEKTPKSFLIQDTNEIPNHPSISQTKKDATQRAKFLHEENGISLQVYMCDETSMWHLTHRENSLSGSKKSAVCFRRSGKALAEYETYEDAKEGADYAFDIYGVDEFIPYECLNCYKWHLKPSTSKFSSKKSTVCFGRSGKALTEYETYEDAEDGADYAFDRYGGNKMVPYECQMIPYECPTCYKWHLKPASSAGLCFGRSGKALTEYETYEDAEDGADYAFDRYGGNKMVPYECQTCYKCHLKPC
;
A
#
# COMPACT_ATOMS: atom_id res chain seq x y z
N MET A 1 -10.93 -65.03 4.22
CA MET A 1 -11.91 -65.04 5.32
C MET A 1 -12.09 -63.61 5.81
N ARG A 2 -13.35 -63.17 5.92
CA ARG A 2 -13.80 -61.83 6.34
C ARG A 2 -13.46 -61.56 7.81
N VAL A 3 -13.18 -60.31 8.20
CA VAL A 3 -14.10 -59.44 9.00
C VAL A 3 -13.48 -58.05 9.28
N ASN A 4 -14.27 -56.99 8.97
CA ASN A 4 -14.67 -55.79 9.74
C ASN A 4 -13.59 -54.89 10.42
N SER A 5 -13.74 -53.59 10.64
CA SER A 5 -14.92 -52.71 10.78
C SER A 5 -14.53 -51.24 10.60
N LEU A 6 -15.43 -50.48 9.98
CA LEU A 6 -15.46 -49.02 9.92
C LEU A 6 -15.79 -48.41 11.29
N VAL A 7 -15.21 -47.25 11.61
CA VAL A 7 -15.72 -46.33 12.65
C VAL A 7 -15.88 -44.94 12.03
N SER A 8 -17.13 -44.59 11.74
CA SER A 8 -17.57 -43.25 11.35
C SER A 8 -17.87 -42.43 12.61
N LYS A 9 -17.32 -41.20 12.70
CA LYS A 9 -17.62 -40.26 13.78
C LYS A 9 -18.64 -39.23 13.28
N ASN A 10 -19.87 -39.36 13.77
CA ASN A 10 -20.92 -38.36 13.69
C ASN A 10 -20.66 -37.24 14.69
N PHE A 11 -20.62 -35.98 14.23
CA PHE A 11 -20.73 -34.81 15.10
C PHE A 11 -22.12 -34.18 14.95
N SER A 12 -22.89 -34.29 16.03
CA SER A 12 -24.21 -33.69 16.19
C SER A 12 -24.11 -32.18 16.35
N LYS A 13 -24.89 -31.45 15.56
CA LYS A 13 -25.17 -30.02 15.75
C LYS A 13 -26.09 -29.86 16.96
N VAL A 14 -25.62 -29.15 18.00
CA VAL A 14 -26.47 -28.67 19.09
C VAL A 14 -26.66 -27.17 18.93
N SER A 15 -27.93 -26.80 18.81
CA SER A 15 -28.47 -25.44 18.80
C SER A 15 -28.49 -24.88 20.22
N LEU A 16 -27.93 -23.68 20.43
CA LEU A 16 -28.16 -22.89 21.63
C LEU A 16 -28.55 -21.47 21.22
N ARG A 17 -29.87 -21.22 21.21
CA ARG A 17 -30.46 -19.88 21.30
C ARG A 17 -30.92 -19.65 22.74
N ALA A 18 -30.80 -18.39 23.12
CA ALA A 18 -31.46 -17.71 24.21
C ALA A 18 -30.92 -17.97 25.63
N LEU A 19 -30.50 -16.86 26.25
CA LEU A 19 -30.69 -16.39 27.63
C LEU A 19 -29.57 -15.34 27.84
N ARG A 20 -29.70 -14.22 28.53
CA ARG A 20 -30.79 -13.41 29.09
C ARG A 20 -30.04 -12.16 29.57
N LYS A 21 -30.54 -10.97 29.26
CA LYS A 21 -29.98 -9.70 29.75
C LYS A 21 -30.02 -9.68 31.28
N GLU A 22 -28.89 -9.42 31.92
CA GLU A 22 -28.84 -8.91 33.29
C GLU A 22 -28.01 -7.63 33.32
N SER A 23 -28.72 -6.55 33.64
CA SER A 23 -28.27 -5.19 33.83
C SER A 23 -27.81 -4.98 35.27
N LEU A 24 -26.57 -4.50 35.45
CA LEU A 24 -26.07 -3.96 36.72
C LEU A 24 -26.17 -2.43 36.71
N PRO A 25 -26.68 -1.78 37.78
CA PRO A 25 -26.67 -0.34 37.90
C PRO A 25 -25.29 0.14 38.42
N ASN A 26 -24.65 1.07 37.72
CA ASN A 26 -23.49 1.79 38.22
C ASN A 26 -23.91 3.22 38.53
N GLU A 27 -24.24 3.45 39.79
CA GLU A 27 -24.45 4.79 40.35
C GLU A 27 -23.10 5.54 40.40
N LYS A 28 -22.92 6.48 39.48
CA LYS A 28 -21.95 7.58 39.66
C LYS A 28 -22.74 8.86 39.86
N THR A 29 -22.74 9.31 41.11
CA THR A 29 -23.20 10.62 41.55
C THR A 29 -22.41 11.73 40.86
N PRO A 30 -23.06 12.78 40.31
CA PRO A 30 -22.37 14.00 39.93
C PRO A 30 -22.17 14.87 41.18
N LYS A 31 -20.91 15.18 41.50
CA LYS A 31 -20.57 16.30 42.37
C LYS A 31 -20.97 17.59 41.66
N SER A 32 -22.09 18.16 42.06
CA SER A 32 -22.47 19.54 41.74
C SER A 32 -21.48 20.48 42.43
N PHE A 33 -20.48 20.97 41.70
CA PHE A 33 -19.73 22.15 42.09
C PHE A 33 -20.50 23.37 41.57
N LEU A 34 -21.09 24.11 42.51
CA LEU A 34 -21.55 25.47 42.31
C LEU A 34 -20.33 26.33 41.92
N ILE A 35 -20.32 26.84 40.69
CA ILE A 35 -19.50 27.99 40.32
C ILE A 35 -20.47 29.17 40.22
N GLN A 36 -20.25 30.13 41.11
CA GLN A 36 -20.95 31.41 41.13
C GLN A 36 -20.54 32.27 39.95
N ASP A 37 -21.51 33.02 39.47
CA ASP A 37 -21.45 34.03 38.42
C ASP A 37 -20.26 34.98 38.54
N THR A 38 -19.44 35.05 37.49
CA THR A 38 -18.76 36.29 37.10
C THR A 38 -18.68 36.38 35.58
N ASN A 39 -19.48 37.31 35.04
CA ASN A 39 -19.32 38.08 33.80
C ASN A 39 -18.62 37.42 32.60
N GLU A 40 -19.46 37.00 31.67
CA GLU A 40 -19.15 36.54 30.32
C GLU A 40 -18.51 37.63 29.44
N ILE A 41 -17.28 37.37 29.00
CA ILE A 41 -16.89 37.52 27.58
C ILE A 41 -16.42 36.11 27.18
N PRO A 42 -16.94 35.48 26.11
CA PRO A 42 -16.51 34.16 25.70
C PRO A 42 -15.05 34.23 25.23
N ASN A 43 -14.12 34.00 26.15
CA ASN A 43 -12.70 33.84 25.88
C ASN A 43 -12.55 32.65 24.94
N HIS A 44 -12.13 32.91 23.71
CA HIS A 44 -11.72 31.87 22.79
C HIS A 44 -10.62 31.04 23.49
N PRO A 45 -10.77 29.72 23.66
CA PRO A 45 -9.93 28.90 24.56
C PRO A 45 -8.45 28.77 24.15
N SER A 46 -8.02 29.51 23.12
CA SER A 46 -6.70 29.46 22.49
C SER A 46 -5.83 30.71 22.72
N ILE A 47 -6.34 31.73 23.42
CA ILE A 47 -5.68 33.03 23.58
C ILE A 47 -5.32 33.25 25.05
N SER A 48 -4.08 33.65 25.31
CA SER A 48 -3.59 33.97 26.65
C SER A 48 -2.87 35.31 26.66
N GLN A 49 -3.04 36.08 27.74
CA GLN A 49 -2.41 37.40 27.88
C GLN A 49 -0.91 37.28 28.20
N THR A 50 -0.47 36.19 28.84
CA THR A 50 0.93 35.98 29.17
C THR A 50 1.47 34.68 28.58
N LYS A 51 2.78 34.66 28.29
CA LYS A 51 3.50 33.46 27.84
C LYS A 51 3.35 32.31 28.84
N LYS A 52 3.38 32.64 30.13
CA LYS A 52 3.32 31.66 31.21
C LYS A 52 1.97 30.93 31.19
N ASP A 53 0.87 31.65 31.03
CA ASP A 53 -0.48 31.08 30.97
C ASP A 53 -0.65 30.18 29.73
N ALA A 54 -0.18 30.63 28.56
CA ALA A 54 -0.18 29.82 27.35
C ALA A 54 0.64 28.53 27.53
N THR A 55 1.84 28.64 28.12
CA THR A 55 2.72 27.48 28.36
C THR A 55 2.08 26.49 29.32
N GLN A 56 1.47 26.99 30.39
CA GLN A 56 0.77 26.15 31.35
C GLN A 56 -0.43 25.47 30.71
N ARG A 57 -1.19 26.18 29.86
CA ARG A 57 -2.33 25.62 29.11
C ARG A 57 -1.90 24.55 28.11
N ALA A 58 -0.81 24.75 27.38
CA ALA A 58 -0.24 23.75 26.48
C ALA A 58 0.15 22.47 27.23
N LYS A 59 0.75 22.62 28.42
CA LYS A 59 1.12 21.50 29.29
C LYS A 59 -0.10 20.71 29.74
N PHE A 60 -1.16 21.38 30.21
CA PHE A 60 -2.42 20.72 30.60
C PHE A 60 -3.05 19.96 29.43
N LEU A 61 -3.11 20.55 28.24
CA LEU A 61 -3.71 19.89 27.07
C LEU A 61 -2.91 18.66 26.62
N HIS A 62 -1.60 18.67 26.82
CA HIS A 62 -0.75 17.50 26.61
C HIS A 62 -1.03 16.41 27.64
N GLU A 63 -1.13 16.76 28.92
CA GLU A 63 -1.40 15.80 30.00
C GLU A 63 -2.82 15.18 29.92
N GLU A 64 -3.84 15.99 29.59
CA GLU A 64 -5.23 15.52 29.52
C GLU A 64 -5.56 14.77 28.22
N ASN A 65 -5.07 15.28 27.08
CA ASN A 65 -5.54 14.84 25.76
C ASN A 65 -4.41 14.27 24.88
N GLY A 66 -3.15 14.26 25.35
CA GLY A 66 -1.99 13.89 24.53
C GLY A 66 -1.66 14.89 23.42
N ILE A 67 -2.24 16.09 23.44
CA ILE A 67 -2.08 17.08 22.37
C ILE A 67 -0.89 17.99 22.67
N SER A 68 0.15 17.90 21.84
CA SER A 68 1.33 18.76 21.93
C SER A 68 1.14 20.06 21.14
N LEU A 69 1.01 21.18 21.87
CA LEU A 69 0.83 22.52 21.30
C LEU A 69 2.09 23.38 21.50
N GLN A 70 2.39 24.23 20.52
CA GLN A 70 3.43 25.26 20.63
C GLN A 70 2.82 26.60 21.02
N VAL A 71 3.58 27.37 21.79
CA VAL A 71 3.24 28.70 22.27
C VAL A 71 4.01 29.73 21.43
N TYR A 72 3.30 30.62 20.74
CA TYR A 72 3.91 31.72 19.98
C TYR A 72 3.20 33.04 20.28
N MET A 73 3.91 34.16 20.06
CA MET A 73 3.36 35.50 20.17
C MET A 73 2.83 35.92 18.79
N CYS A 74 1.58 36.35 18.72
CA CYS A 74 0.99 36.89 17.50
C CYS A 74 1.41 38.35 17.31
N ASP A 75 2.03 38.69 16.18
CA ASP A 75 2.54 40.05 15.93
C ASP A 75 1.41 41.08 15.79
N GLU A 76 0.24 40.68 15.28
CA GLU A 76 -0.90 41.58 15.07
C GLU A 76 -1.58 41.97 16.38
N THR A 77 -1.67 41.02 17.33
CA THR A 77 -2.44 41.22 18.57
C THR A 77 -1.56 41.36 19.80
N SER A 78 -0.26 41.07 19.69
CA SER A 78 0.66 40.95 20.82
C SER A 78 0.20 39.95 21.91
N MET A 79 -0.67 39.00 21.55
CA MET A 79 -1.18 37.97 22.46
C MET A 79 -0.49 36.62 22.24
N TRP A 80 -0.50 35.77 23.26
CA TRP A 80 0.08 34.43 23.20
C TRP A 80 -0.95 33.42 22.73
N HIS A 81 -0.65 32.73 21.64
CA HIS A 81 -1.53 31.76 21.01
C HIS A 81 -0.97 30.36 21.15
N LEU A 82 -1.89 29.39 21.23
CA LEU A 82 -1.58 27.99 21.06
C LEU A 82 -1.81 27.59 19.62
N THR A 83 -0.82 26.95 19.03
CA THR A 83 -0.95 26.33 17.71
C THR A 83 -0.59 24.88 17.83
N HIS A 84 -1.29 24.04 17.10
CA HIS A 84 -0.77 22.72 16.83
C HIS A 84 0.60 22.89 16.16
N ARG A 85 1.57 22.05 16.53
CA ARG A 85 2.87 21.97 15.83
C ARG A 85 2.70 21.85 14.30
N GLU A 86 1.50 21.49 13.85
CA GLU A 86 1.03 21.42 12.48
C GLU A 86 0.92 22.75 11.71
N ASN A 87 0.96 23.93 12.34
CA ASN A 87 0.51 25.13 11.60
C ASN A 87 1.25 26.45 11.83
N SER A 88 2.46 26.47 12.40
CA SER A 88 3.22 27.73 12.43
C SER A 88 4.69 27.65 12.04
N LEU A 89 5.33 26.47 12.10
CA LEU A 89 6.77 26.37 11.77
C LEU A 89 7.20 25.04 11.12
N SER A 90 6.30 24.06 10.88
CA SER A 90 6.68 22.90 10.05
C SER A 90 6.60 23.31 8.57
N GLY A 91 7.73 23.79 8.05
CA GLY A 91 7.93 24.46 6.75
C GLY A 91 7.65 23.64 5.50
N SER A 92 6.59 22.82 5.46
CA SER A 92 6.18 22.10 4.27
C SER A 92 5.13 22.91 3.50
N LYS A 93 5.56 23.64 2.46
CA LYS A 93 4.64 24.23 1.48
C LYS A 93 4.28 23.18 0.44
N LYS A 94 3.16 23.35 -0.27
CA LYS A 94 2.87 22.52 -1.44
C LYS A 94 3.59 23.10 -2.64
N SER A 95 4.36 22.28 -3.34
CA SER A 95 5.12 22.71 -4.50
C SER A 95 4.20 23.13 -5.64
N ALA A 96 4.50 24.27 -6.23
CA ALA A 96 3.82 24.76 -7.44
C ALA A 96 4.29 24.03 -8.71
N VAL A 97 5.45 23.35 -8.66
CA VAL A 97 6.11 22.78 -9.84
C VAL A 97 6.23 21.26 -9.75
N CYS A 98 6.42 20.70 -8.55
CA CYS A 98 6.64 19.28 -8.36
C CYS A 98 5.38 18.56 -7.90
N PHE A 99 4.89 17.63 -8.75
CA PHE A 99 3.66 16.89 -8.52
C PHE A 99 3.93 15.38 -8.52
N ARG A 100 3.19 14.65 -7.67
CA ARG A 100 3.08 13.20 -7.77
C ARG A 100 2.40 12.83 -9.09
N ARG A 101 2.60 11.59 -9.56
CA ARG A 101 1.88 11.05 -10.72
C ARG A 101 0.34 11.10 -10.56
N SER A 102 -0.17 11.15 -9.33
CA SER A 102 -1.59 11.33 -9.03
C SER A 102 -2.10 12.77 -9.22
N GLY A 103 -1.24 13.73 -9.58
CA GLY A 103 -1.57 15.15 -9.68
C GLY A 103 -1.49 15.93 -8.36
N LYS A 104 -1.23 15.27 -7.22
CA LYS A 104 -1.07 15.94 -5.92
C LYS A 104 0.30 16.61 -5.82
N ALA A 105 0.33 17.89 -5.46
CA ALA A 105 1.57 18.63 -5.20
C ALA A 105 2.40 17.96 -4.10
N LEU A 106 3.72 17.91 -4.30
CA LEU A 106 4.67 17.45 -3.29
C LEU A 106 4.81 18.48 -2.16
N ALA A 107 5.15 18.01 -0.97
CA ALA A 107 5.60 18.90 0.10
C ALA A 107 7.02 19.37 -0.23
N GLU A 108 7.27 20.68 -0.16
CA GLU A 108 8.57 21.30 -0.39
C GLU A 108 9.04 22.05 0.85
N TYR A 109 10.35 22.01 1.05
CA TYR A 109 11.06 22.59 2.18
C TYR A 109 12.22 23.42 1.66
N GLU A 110 12.51 24.54 2.34
CA GLU A 110 13.56 25.47 1.94
C GLU A 110 14.96 24.93 2.28
N THR A 111 15.10 24.26 3.42
CA THR A 111 16.36 23.70 3.90
C THR A 111 16.29 22.19 4.10
N TYR A 112 17.46 21.55 4.19
CA TYR A 112 17.55 20.12 4.52
C TYR A 112 17.02 19.84 5.92
N GLU A 113 17.32 20.73 6.87
CA GLU A 113 16.88 20.64 8.26
C GLU A 113 15.34 20.66 8.35
N ASP A 114 14.68 21.58 7.65
CA ASP A 114 13.21 21.64 7.59
C ASP A 114 12.62 20.34 7.02
N ALA A 115 13.24 19.80 5.97
CA ALA A 115 12.81 18.55 5.37
C ALA A 115 13.01 17.38 6.34
N LYS A 116 14.16 17.31 7.03
CA LYS A 116 14.43 16.28 8.02
C LYS A 116 13.42 16.33 9.18
N GLU A 117 13.13 17.50 9.71
CA GLU A 117 12.07 17.66 10.72
C GLU A 117 10.70 17.22 10.18
N GLY A 118 10.41 17.53 8.91
CA GLY A 118 9.20 17.06 8.23
C GLY A 118 9.15 15.54 8.08
N ALA A 119 10.28 14.89 7.88
CA ALA A 119 10.39 13.43 7.81
C ALA A 119 10.19 12.77 9.16
N ASP A 120 10.87 13.27 10.21
CA ASP A 120 10.74 12.80 11.58
C ASP A 120 9.29 12.95 12.05
N TYR A 121 8.65 14.09 11.77
CA TYR A 121 7.24 14.32 12.06
C TYR A 121 6.32 13.32 11.33
N ALA A 122 6.56 13.06 10.04
CA ALA A 122 5.76 12.11 9.29
C ALA A 122 5.89 10.67 9.84
N PHE A 123 7.08 10.30 10.31
CA PHE A 123 7.33 9.03 10.98
C PHE A 123 6.56 8.94 12.31
N ASP A 124 6.68 9.96 13.16
CA ASP A 124 6.04 10.01 14.48
C ASP A 124 4.50 9.95 14.39
N ILE A 125 3.91 10.66 13.42
CA ILE A 125 2.45 10.80 13.32
C ILE A 125 1.80 9.65 12.57
N TYR A 126 2.37 9.24 11.44
CA TYR A 126 1.73 8.24 10.58
C TYR A 126 2.22 6.83 10.87
N GLY A 127 3.31 6.66 11.63
CA GLY A 127 3.92 5.34 11.90
C GLY A 127 4.34 4.60 10.64
N VAL A 128 4.47 5.32 9.53
CA VAL A 128 4.88 4.79 8.23
C VAL A 128 6.40 4.82 8.12
N ASP A 129 6.93 4.09 7.15
CA ASP A 129 8.35 4.04 6.85
C ASP A 129 9.01 5.42 6.88
N GLU A 130 10.23 5.45 7.44
CA GLU A 130 11.11 6.63 7.52
C GLU A 130 11.07 7.42 6.21
N PHE A 131 10.90 8.74 6.24
CA PHE A 131 11.03 9.55 5.03
C PHE A 131 12.47 10.04 4.91
N ILE A 132 13.01 10.03 3.69
CA ILE A 132 14.35 10.54 3.41
C ILE A 132 14.21 11.88 2.66
N PRO A 133 14.78 12.98 3.20
CA PRO A 133 14.92 14.23 2.48
C PRO A 133 15.80 14.07 1.22
N TYR A 134 15.39 14.69 0.11
CA TYR A 134 16.21 14.80 -1.09
C TYR A 134 16.02 16.15 -1.77
N GLU A 135 17.10 16.69 -2.33
CA GLU A 135 17.06 17.92 -3.12
C GLU A 135 16.54 17.62 -4.53
N CYS A 136 15.51 18.34 -4.95
CA CYS A 136 14.94 18.19 -6.28
C CYS A 136 15.74 18.99 -7.31
N LEU A 137 16.30 18.31 -8.32
CA LEU A 137 17.02 19.00 -9.42
C LEU A 137 16.13 19.89 -10.31
N ASN A 138 14.80 19.77 -10.19
CA ASN A 138 13.86 20.55 -11.01
C ASN A 138 13.47 21.88 -10.35
N CYS A 139 13.13 21.87 -9.05
CA CYS A 139 12.72 23.07 -8.32
C CYS A 139 13.76 23.59 -7.31
N TYR A 140 14.85 22.85 -7.09
CA TYR A 140 15.91 23.16 -6.11
C TYR A 140 15.41 23.31 -4.67
N LYS A 141 14.27 22.67 -4.36
CA LYS A 141 13.73 22.56 -2.99
C LYS A 141 13.93 21.15 -2.48
N TRP A 142 13.88 21.01 -1.17
CA TRP A 142 13.91 19.70 -0.52
C TRP A 142 12.52 19.08 -0.53
N HIS A 143 12.45 17.79 -0.82
CA HIS A 143 11.23 16.98 -0.79
C HIS A 143 11.46 15.73 0.04
N LEU A 144 10.36 15.08 0.41
CA LEU A 144 10.40 13.80 1.10
C LEU A 144 10.03 12.67 0.15
N LYS A 145 10.85 11.61 0.17
CA LYS A 145 10.50 10.32 -0.41
C LYS A 145 10.48 9.26 0.70
N PRO A 146 9.60 8.27 0.66
CA PRO A 146 9.69 7.15 1.60
C PRO A 146 11.08 6.51 1.51
N SER A 147 11.64 6.11 2.65
CA SER A 147 12.87 5.30 2.77
C SER A 147 12.63 3.97 2.08
N THR A 148 11.42 3.41 2.22
CA THR A 148 10.90 2.27 1.45
C THR A 148 10.60 2.54 -0.02
N SER A 149 10.97 3.71 -0.57
CA SER A 149 11.32 3.80 -2.00
C SER A 149 12.64 3.06 -2.25
N LYS A 150 12.71 1.79 -1.80
CA LYS A 150 13.92 1.05 -1.46
C LYS A 150 14.62 0.45 -2.67
N PHE A 151 14.07 0.56 -3.88
CA PHE A 151 14.61 -0.17 -5.02
C PHE A 151 15.02 0.80 -6.10
N SER A 152 16.29 0.71 -6.48
CA SER A 152 16.92 1.51 -7.53
C SER A 152 16.43 1.11 -8.91
N SER A 153 15.11 1.00 -9.07
CA SER A 153 14.49 0.51 -10.28
C SER A 153 14.75 1.50 -11.42
N LYS A 154 15.38 1.02 -12.48
CA LYS A 154 15.67 1.82 -13.69
C LYS A 154 14.93 1.22 -14.88
N LYS A 155 14.81 2.00 -15.95
CA LYS A 155 14.35 1.45 -17.23
C LYS A 155 15.53 0.84 -17.95
N SER A 156 15.40 -0.43 -18.31
CA SER A 156 16.44 -1.14 -19.04
C SER A 156 16.65 -0.52 -20.41
N THR A 157 17.91 -0.34 -20.78
CA THR A 157 18.30 0.09 -22.13
C THR A 157 18.41 -1.08 -23.10
N VAL A 158 18.41 -2.32 -22.59
CA VAL A 158 18.64 -3.56 -23.36
C VAL A 158 17.37 -4.40 -23.45
N CYS A 159 16.59 -4.49 -22.37
CA CYS A 159 15.44 -5.39 -22.31
C CYS A 159 14.12 -4.66 -22.51
N PHE A 160 13.33 -5.11 -23.49
CA PHE A 160 12.05 -4.55 -23.85
C PHE A 160 10.94 -5.61 -23.74
N GLY A 161 9.79 -5.22 -23.19
CA GLY A 161 8.63 -6.08 -23.15
C GLY A 161 7.97 -6.23 -24.53
N ARG A 162 6.98 -7.12 -24.63
CA ARG A 162 6.23 -7.38 -25.88
C ARG A 162 5.60 -6.12 -26.51
N SER A 163 5.30 -5.12 -25.69
CA SER A 163 4.75 -3.83 -26.14
C SER A 163 5.81 -2.86 -26.70
N GLY A 164 7.09 -3.26 -26.75
CA GLY A 164 8.21 -2.39 -27.10
C GLY A 164 8.64 -1.43 -25.98
N LYS A 165 7.99 -1.47 -24.80
CA LYS A 165 8.37 -0.65 -23.65
C LYS A 165 9.55 -1.28 -22.92
N ALA A 166 10.53 -0.45 -22.55
CA ALA A 166 11.63 -0.85 -21.69
C ALA A 166 11.12 -1.50 -20.40
N LEU A 167 11.65 -2.66 -20.07
CA LEU A 167 11.38 -3.33 -18.80
C LEU A 167 11.97 -2.52 -17.66
N THR A 168 11.39 -2.65 -16.47
CA THR A 168 12.03 -2.15 -15.26
C THR A 168 13.08 -3.16 -14.82
N GLU A 169 14.30 -2.71 -14.55
CA GLU A 169 15.40 -3.53 -14.05
C GLU A 169 15.70 -3.20 -12.59
N TYR A 170 16.09 -4.24 -11.85
CA TYR A 170 16.42 -4.21 -10.43
C TYR A 170 17.80 -4.86 -10.25
N GLU A 171 18.58 -4.34 -9.30
CA GLU A 171 19.96 -4.78 -9.07
C GLU A 171 20.03 -6.09 -8.28
N THR A 172 19.07 -6.31 -7.39
CA THR A 172 18.99 -7.49 -6.51
C THR A 172 17.64 -8.19 -6.66
N TYR A 173 17.54 -9.42 -6.16
CA TYR A 173 16.29 -10.19 -6.14
C TYR A 173 15.28 -9.55 -5.20
N GLU A 174 15.73 -9.17 -4.01
CA GLU A 174 14.95 -8.49 -2.99
C GLU A 174 14.36 -7.19 -3.57
N ASP A 175 15.17 -6.44 -4.33
CA ASP A 175 14.70 -5.22 -4.99
C ASP A 175 13.54 -5.47 -5.96
N ALA A 176 13.58 -6.60 -6.65
CA ALA A 176 12.53 -7.01 -7.55
C ALA A 176 11.30 -7.54 -6.80
N GLU A 177 11.46 -8.31 -5.71
CA GLU A 177 10.32 -8.77 -4.89
C GLU A 177 9.48 -7.59 -4.40
N ASP A 178 10.13 -6.61 -3.79
CA ASP A 178 9.42 -5.43 -3.32
C ASP A 178 8.86 -4.59 -4.49
N GLY A 179 9.55 -4.61 -5.64
CA GLY A 179 9.01 -4.07 -6.89
C GLY A 179 7.72 -4.77 -7.35
N ALA A 180 7.59 -6.07 -7.10
CA ALA A 180 6.41 -6.86 -7.39
C ALA A 180 5.26 -6.52 -6.43
N ASP A 181 5.54 -6.41 -5.14
CA ASP A 181 4.57 -6.00 -4.12
C ASP A 181 4.05 -4.58 -4.41
N TYR A 182 4.95 -3.64 -4.74
CA TYR A 182 4.56 -2.30 -5.18
C TYR A 182 3.64 -2.32 -6.41
N ALA A 183 3.94 -3.18 -7.38
CA ALA A 183 3.10 -3.33 -8.56
C ALA A 183 1.72 -3.90 -8.18
N PHE A 184 1.66 -4.86 -7.27
CA PHE A 184 0.42 -5.44 -6.77
C PHE A 184 -0.45 -4.38 -6.05
N ASP A 185 0.11 -3.61 -5.13
CA ASP A 185 -0.63 -2.56 -4.42
C ASP A 185 -1.16 -1.49 -5.38
N ARG A 186 -0.33 -1.11 -6.35
CA ARG A 186 -0.65 -0.03 -7.29
C ARG A 186 -1.69 -0.43 -8.33
N TYR A 187 -1.63 -1.65 -8.84
CA TYR A 187 -2.43 -2.10 -9.98
C TYR A 187 -3.49 -3.16 -9.62
N GLY A 188 -3.32 -3.88 -8.52
CA GLY A 188 -4.23 -4.94 -8.05
C GLY A 188 -5.31 -4.48 -7.06
N GLY A 189 -5.14 -3.34 -6.39
CA GLY A 189 -6.02 -2.90 -5.30
C GLY A 189 -7.40 -2.36 -5.71
N ASN A 190 -7.69 -2.13 -6.99
CA ASN A 190 -8.94 -1.49 -7.41
C ASN A 190 -9.70 -2.35 -8.44
N LYS A 191 -10.72 -3.07 -7.94
CA LYS A 191 -11.66 -3.99 -8.60
C LYS A 191 -11.11 -5.37 -8.96
N MET A 192 -11.64 -6.41 -8.30
CA MET A 192 -11.82 -7.80 -8.77
C MET A 192 -10.94 -8.21 -9.98
N VAL A 193 -9.61 -8.15 -9.86
CA VAL A 193 -8.72 -8.84 -10.80
C VAL A 193 -8.33 -10.14 -10.10
N PRO A 194 -8.88 -11.29 -10.53
CA PRO A 194 -8.76 -12.55 -9.80
C PRO A 194 -7.33 -13.05 -9.89
N TYR A 195 -6.51 -13.00 -8.83
CA TYR A 195 -5.17 -13.65 -8.69
C TYR A 195 -4.14 -13.54 -9.85
N GLU A 196 -4.46 -12.89 -10.97
CA GLU A 196 -3.78 -12.92 -12.27
C GLU A 196 -2.76 -11.78 -12.42
N CYS A 197 -2.70 -10.89 -11.43
CA CYS A 197 -1.81 -9.71 -11.42
C CYS A 197 -0.66 -9.81 -10.42
N GLN A 198 -0.38 -10.99 -9.86
CA GLN A 198 0.86 -11.19 -9.10
C GLN A 198 2.02 -11.04 -10.09
N MET A 199 3.03 -10.22 -9.77
CA MET A 199 4.27 -10.14 -10.56
C MET A 199 5.31 -11.01 -9.86
N ILE A 200 6.19 -11.65 -10.61
CA ILE A 200 7.26 -12.50 -10.07
C ILE A 200 8.59 -11.99 -10.61
N PRO A 201 9.59 -11.80 -9.73
CA PRO A 201 10.96 -11.54 -10.14
C PRO A 201 11.55 -12.66 -10.99
N TYR A 202 12.34 -12.30 -11.98
CA TYR A 202 13.20 -13.25 -12.69
C TYR A 202 14.50 -12.57 -13.10
N GLU A 203 15.60 -13.30 -13.04
CA GLU A 203 16.89 -12.85 -13.55
C GLU A 203 16.89 -12.99 -15.07
N CYS A 204 17.17 -11.90 -15.79
CA CYS A 204 17.23 -11.95 -17.24
C CYS A 204 18.60 -12.45 -17.69
N PRO A 205 18.67 -13.51 -18.53
CA PRO A 205 19.93 -14.06 -19.00
C PRO A 205 20.68 -13.13 -19.96
N THR A 206 20.02 -12.09 -20.48
CA THR A 206 20.63 -11.15 -21.44
C THR A 206 21.36 -10.00 -20.75
N CYS A 207 20.81 -9.45 -19.67
CA CYS A 207 21.37 -8.29 -18.99
C CYS A 207 21.85 -8.58 -17.55
N TYR A 208 21.57 -9.78 -17.02
CA TYR A 208 21.89 -10.20 -15.65
C TYR A 208 21.30 -9.28 -14.57
N LYS A 209 20.19 -8.61 -14.89
CA LYS A 209 19.39 -7.83 -13.94
C LYS A 209 18.09 -8.54 -13.66
N TRP A 210 17.49 -8.20 -12.54
CA TRP A 210 16.17 -8.71 -12.17
C TRP A 210 15.08 -7.88 -12.85
N HIS A 211 14.06 -8.56 -13.36
CA HIS A 211 12.88 -7.94 -13.94
C HIS A 211 11.63 -8.59 -13.37
N LEU A 212 10.49 -7.96 -13.64
CA LEU A 212 9.18 -8.49 -13.26
C LEU A 212 8.46 -9.07 -14.46
N LYS A 213 7.88 -10.26 -14.30
CA LYS A 213 6.92 -10.84 -15.23
C LYS A 213 5.62 -11.19 -14.51
N PRO A 214 4.45 -11.19 -15.18
CA PRO A 214 3.21 -11.64 -14.55
C PRO A 214 3.32 -13.10 -14.07
N ALA A 215 2.74 -13.45 -12.93
CA ALA A 215 2.68 -14.80 -12.39
C ALA A 215 1.88 -15.76 -13.29
N SER A 216 0.98 -15.22 -14.10
CA SER A 216 0.35 -15.97 -15.19
C SER A 216 1.39 -16.57 -16.14
N SER A 217 2.55 -15.94 -16.31
CA SER A 217 3.68 -16.52 -17.07
C SER A 217 4.51 -17.55 -16.30
N ALA A 218 4.13 -17.90 -15.07
CA ALA A 218 4.74 -18.97 -14.25
C ALA A 218 3.95 -20.28 -14.28
N GLY A 219 3.03 -20.46 -15.23
CA GLY A 219 2.38 -21.75 -15.45
C GLY A 219 1.28 -21.73 -16.49
N LEU A 220 0.47 -20.66 -16.53
CA LEU A 220 -0.70 -20.58 -17.42
C LEU A 220 -0.32 -19.91 -18.74
N CYS A 221 -0.10 -20.73 -19.76
CA CYS A 221 0.18 -20.24 -21.09
C CYS A 221 -1.13 -19.74 -21.74
N PHE A 222 -1.19 -18.52 -22.31
CA PHE A 222 -2.43 -17.92 -22.87
C PHE A 222 -2.38 -17.83 -24.41
N GLY A 223 -3.51 -18.15 -25.06
CA GLY A 223 -3.69 -18.01 -26.49
C GLY A 223 -3.89 -16.55 -26.94
N ARG A 224 -3.89 -16.30 -28.25
CA ARG A 224 -4.11 -14.95 -28.83
C ARG A 224 -5.42 -14.29 -28.39
N SER A 225 -6.43 -15.10 -28.03
CA SER A 225 -7.72 -14.62 -27.54
C SER A 225 -7.72 -14.21 -26.07
N GLY A 226 -6.59 -14.30 -25.37
CA GLY A 226 -6.51 -14.07 -23.92
C GLY A 226 -7.14 -15.19 -23.08
N LYS A 227 -7.49 -16.33 -23.70
CA LYS A 227 -7.93 -17.52 -22.98
C LYS A 227 -6.72 -18.35 -22.57
N ALA A 228 -6.76 -18.94 -21.38
CA ALA A 228 -5.77 -19.93 -20.97
C ALA A 228 -5.75 -21.07 -22.01
N LEU A 229 -4.55 -21.48 -22.40
CA LEU A 229 -4.35 -22.67 -23.21
C LEU A 229 -4.61 -23.88 -22.34
N THR A 230 -5.27 -24.89 -22.90
CA THR A 230 -5.33 -26.21 -22.28
C THR A 230 -3.91 -26.75 -22.15
N GLU A 231 -3.60 -27.29 -20.98
CA GLU A 231 -2.30 -27.87 -20.67
C GLU A 231 -2.43 -29.38 -20.69
N TYR A 232 -1.41 -30.03 -21.26
CA TYR A 232 -1.30 -31.48 -21.32
C TYR A 232 0.02 -31.89 -20.66
N GLU A 233 -0.02 -32.95 -19.86
CA GLU A 233 1.15 -33.42 -19.11
C GLU A 233 2.19 -34.06 -20.05
N THR A 234 1.72 -34.76 -21.08
CA THR A 234 2.57 -35.40 -22.09
C THR A 234 2.22 -34.94 -23.51
N TYR A 235 3.10 -35.26 -24.46
CA TYR A 235 2.85 -35.00 -25.89
C TYR A 235 1.71 -35.88 -26.42
N GLU A 236 1.63 -37.12 -25.95
CA GLU A 236 0.59 -38.09 -26.32
C GLU A 236 -0.80 -37.60 -25.88
N ASP A 237 -0.93 -37.10 -24.64
CA ASP A 237 -2.19 -36.49 -24.16
C ASP A 237 -2.59 -35.28 -25.03
N ALA A 238 -1.59 -34.54 -25.52
CA ALA A 238 -1.82 -33.39 -26.38
C ALA A 238 -2.26 -33.81 -27.79
N GLU A 239 -1.74 -34.92 -28.34
CA GLU A 239 -2.22 -35.51 -29.60
C GLU A 239 -3.70 -35.93 -29.49
N ASP A 240 -4.05 -36.66 -28.43
CA ASP A 240 -5.43 -37.05 -28.13
C ASP A 240 -6.34 -35.82 -27.99
N GLY A 241 -5.83 -34.77 -27.33
CA GLY A 241 -6.51 -33.49 -27.23
C GLY A 241 -6.73 -32.78 -28.57
N ALA A 242 -5.78 -32.90 -29.50
CA ALA A 242 -5.85 -32.32 -30.83
C ALA A 242 -6.91 -33.01 -31.68
N ASP A 243 -6.93 -34.35 -31.66
CA ASP A 243 -7.90 -35.16 -32.38
C ASP A 243 -9.32 -34.91 -31.83
N TYR A 244 -9.48 -34.89 -30.51
CA TYR A 244 -10.74 -34.53 -29.86
C TYR A 244 -11.25 -33.14 -30.29
N ALA A 245 -10.37 -32.14 -30.34
CA ALA A 245 -10.74 -30.79 -30.76
C ALA A 245 -11.17 -30.75 -32.23
N PHE A 246 -10.51 -31.51 -33.10
CA PHE A 246 -10.86 -31.61 -34.51
C PHE A 246 -12.25 -32.25 -34.70
N ASP A 247 -12.49 -33.40 -34.08
CA ASP A 247 -13.75 -34.14 -34.19
C ASP A 247 -14.94 -33.35 -33.64
N ARG A 248 -14.74 -32.65 -32.51
CA ARG A 248 -15.82 -31.94 -31.82
C ARG A 248 -16.20 -30.62 -32.48
N TYR A 249 -15.21 -29.88 -32.98
CA TYR A 249 -15.43 -28.51 -33.46
C TYR A 249 -15.38 -28.37 -34.98
N GLY A 250 -14.99 -29.42 -35.72
CA GLY A 250 -14.93 -29.41 -37.19
C GLY A 250 -14.04 -28.32 -37.76
N GLY A 251 -13.07 -27.84 -36.98
CA GLY A 251 -12.25 -26.67 -37.25
C GLY A 251 -10.87 -27.02 -37.82
N ASN A 252 -9.96 -26.03 -37.82
CA ASN A 252 -8.58 -26.23 -38.24
C ASN A 252 -7.91 -27.34 -37.42
N LYS A 253 -7.14 -28.20 -38.09
CA LYS A 253 -6.30 -29.20 -37.42
C LYS A 253 -5.40 -28.50 -36.40
N MET A 254 -5.46 -28.93 -35.16
CA MET A 254 -4.57 -28.46 -34.10
C MET A 254 -3.35 -29.40 -34.05
N VAL A 255 -2.17 -28.86 -33.77
CA VAL A 255 -0.96 -29.63 -33.54
C VAL A 255 -0.41 -29.35 -32.15
N PRO A 256 0.03 -30.40 -31.44
CA PRO A 256 0.71 -30.23 -30.17
C PRO A 256 2.07 -29.54 -30.36
N TYR A 257 2.46 -28.76 -29.37
CA TYR A 257 3.79 -28.18 -29.25
C TYR A 257 4.18 -28.04 -27.79
N GLU A 258 5.46 -28.23 -27.49
CA GLU A 258 6.02 -27.97 -26.17
C GLU A 258 6.26 -26.46 -26.01
N CYS A 259 5.64 -25.85 -24.99
CA CYS A 259 5.84 -24.45 -24.72
C CYS A 259 7.14 -24.23 -23.96
N GLN A 260 8.08 -23.49 -24.57
CA GLN A 260 9.36 -23.15 -23.95
C GLN A 260 9.23 -22.28 -22.68
N THR A 261 8.06 -21.70 -22.42
CA THR A 261 7.82 -20.86 -21.24
C THR A 261 7.36 -21.67 -20.03
N CYS A 262 6.44 -22.63 -20.22
CA CYS A 262 5.86 -23.41 -19.13
C CYS A 262 6.30 -24.90 -19.15
N TYR A 263 7.06 -25.34 -20.15
CA TYR A 263 7.51 -26.73 -20.38
C TYR A 263 6.36 -27.77 -20.40
N LYS A 264 5.15 -27.31 -20.71
CA LYS A 264 3.96 -28.16 -20.89
C LYS A 264 3.59 -28.22 -22.36
N CYS A 265 2.84 -29.26 -22.73
CA CYS A 265 2.33 -29.40 -24.09
C CYS A 265 1.02 -28.60 -24.24
N HIS A 266 0.88 -27.90 -25.37
CA HIS A 266 -0.34 -27.18 -25.75
C HIS A 266 -0.67 -27.40 -27.20
N LEU A 267 -1.87 -26.98 -27.60
CA LEU A 267 -2.34 -27.03 -28.97
C LEU A 267 -2.23 -25.67 -29.65
N LYS A 268 -1.75 -25.67 -30.90
CA LYS A 268 -1.84 -24.52 -31.81
C LYS A 268 -2.48 -24.94 -33.14
N PRO A 269 -3.17 -24.04 -33.85
CA PRO A 269 -3.60 -24.32 -35.22
C PRO A 269 -2.40 -24.65 -36.13
N CYS A 270 -2.59 -25.59 -37.05
CA CYS A 270 -1.67 -25.82 -38.17
C CYS A 270 -1.52 -24.57 -39.05
#